data_AF-A0A7Y5VHD3-F1
#
_entry.id   AF-A0A7Y5VHD3-F1
#
_cell.length_a   1.000
_cell.length_b   1.000
_cell.length_c   1.000
_cell.angle_alpha   90.00
_cell.angle_beta   90.00
_cell.angle_gamma   90.00
#
_symmetry.space_group_name_H-M   'P 1'
#
loop_
_entity.id
_entity.type
_entity.pdbx_description
1 polymer ?
#
loop_
_entity_poly.entity_id
_entity_poly.type
_entity_poly.pdbx_seq_one_letter_code
_entity_poly.pdbx_strand_id
1 'polypeptide(L)'
;RLAARLLVDAKTDSASGGTGTAFDWNLARASFEIARRGMPIILAGGLRPENVAEAIRTLRPWGVDVASGVETAPGKKDPEKLQAFITNARQAAGSGA
;
A
#
# COMPACT_ATOMS: atom_id res chain seq x y z
N ARG A 1 19.06 18.32 1.38
CA ARG A 1 18.95 17.11 0.53
C ARG A 1 17.49 16.91 0.20
N LEU A 2 17.15 16.64 -1.06
CA LEU A 2 15.76 16.34 -1.48
C LEU A 2 15.38 14.91 -1.03
N ALA A 3 14.09 14.66 -0.83
CA ALA A 3 13.59 13.33 -0.50
C ALA A 3 13.84 12.36 -1.67
N ALA A 4 14.25 11.12 -1.38
CA ALA A 4 14.55 10.12 -2.40
C ALA A 4 13.32 9.34 -2.88
N ARG A 5 12.23 9.36 -2.09
CA ARG A 5 10.96 8.66 -2.32
C ARG A 5 9.84 9.42 -1.63
N LEU A 6 8.62 9.26 -2.13
CA LEU A 6 7.40 9.79 -1.50
C LEU A 6 6.57 8.63 -0.93
N LEU A 7 6.17 8.72 0.33
CA LEU A 7 5.17 7.82 0.91
C LEU A 7 3.79 8.50 0.84
N VAL A 8 2.83 7.83 0.22
CA VAL A 8 1.45 8.32 0.07
C VAL A 8 0.55 7.42 0.91
N ASP A 9 -0.07 8.00 1.93
CA ASP A 9 -0.93 7.29 2.87
C ASP A 9 -2.41 7.55 2.56
N ALA A 10 -3.17 6.46 2.40
CA ALA A 10 -4.61 6.51 2.21
C ALA A 10 -5.32 6.91 3.51
N LYS A 11 -5.98 8.07 3.50
CA LYS A 11 -6.84 8.53 4.58
C LYS A 11 -8.30 8.15 4.33
N THR A 12 -9.01 7.72 5.37
CA THR A 12 -10.49 7.65 5.39
C THR A 12 -11.06 8.71 6.31
N ASP A 13 -12.34 9.07 6.12
CA ASP A 13 -13.01 10.16 6.85
C ASP A 13 -12.94 10.07 8.38
N SER A 14 -12.77 8.86 8.92
CA SER A 14 -12.69 8.61 10.36
C SER A 14 -11.32 8.80 11.01
N ALA A 15 -10.20 8.80 10.25
CA ALA A 15 -8.85 9.07 10.78
C ALA A 15 -7.79 9.15 9.66
N SER A 16 -6.68 9.85 9.93
CA SER A 16 -5.47 9.83 9.10
C SER A 16 -4.66 8.55 9.34
N GLY A 17 -4.61 7.67 8.33
CA GLY A 17 -3.80 6.44 8.35
C GLY A 17 -4.31 5.37 9.31
N GLY A 18 -3.87 4.13 9.13
CA GLY A 18 -4.07 3.04 10.11
C GLY A 18 -5.49 2.48 10.29
N THR A 19 -6.50 2.95 9.56
CA THR A 19 -7.92 2.57 9.74
C THR A 19 -8.28 1.17 9.21
N GLY A 20 -7.40 0.54 8.42
CA GLY A 20 -7.67 -0.73 7.77
C GLY A 20 -8.58 -0.65 6.54
N THR A 21 -9.12 0.54 6.23
CA THR A 21 -9.99 0.78 5.07
C THR A 21 -9.17 1.30 3.91
N ALA A 22 -9.22 0.61 2.77
CA ALA A 22 -8.61 1.09 1.53
C ALA A 22 -9.50 2.16 0.88
N PHE A 23 -8.89 3.19 0.32
CA PHE A 23 -9.58 4.14 -0.56
C PHE A 23 -9.77 3.52 -1.96
N ASP A 24 -10.71 4.04 -2.76
CA ASP A 24 -10.88 3.58 -4.14
C ASP A 24 -9.67 4.00 -5.00
N TRP A 25 -8.78 3.03 -5.24
CA TRP A 25 -7.55 3.23 -6.00
C TRP A 25 -7.81 3.66 -7.44
N ASN A 26 -8.97 3.37 -8.02
CA ASN A 26 -9.29 3.82 -9.37
C ASN A 26 -9.42 5.34 -9.44
N LEU A 27 -9.93 5.98 -8.39
CA LEU A 27 -10.07 7.44 -8.32
C LEU A 27 -8.72 8.15 -8.25
N ALA A 28 -7.73 7.60 -7.53
CA ALA A 28 -6.41 8.22 -7.46
C ALA A 28 -5.46 7.81 -8.58
N ARG A 29 -5.83 6.84 -9.44
CA ARG A 29 -4.94 6.27 -10.46
C ARG A 29 -4.28 7.35 -11.33
N ALA A 30 -5.05 8.33 -11.82
CA ALA A 30 -4.52 9.40 -12.66
C ALA A 30 -3.48 10.26 -11.92
N SER A 31 -3.76 10.64 -10.68
CA SER A 31 -2.84 11.41 -9.83
C SER A 31 -1.58 10.60 -9.50
N PHE A 32 -1.74 9.31 -9.22
CA PHE A 32 -0.64 8.39 -8.92
C PHE A 32 0.28 8.18 -10.13
N GLU A 33 -0.30 8.06 -11.32
CA GLU A 33 0.41 7.98 -12.61
C GLU A 33 1.26 9.22 -12.90
N ILE A 34 0.76 10.41 -12.58
CA ILE A 34 1.53 11.66 -12.74
C ILE A 34 2.66 11.70 -11.72
N ALA A 35 2.36 11.45 -10.45
CA ALA A 35 3.33 11.56 -9.37
C ALA A 35 4.49 10.56 -9.52
N ARG A 36 4.22 9.31 -9.95
CA ARG A 36 5.25 8.27 -10.09
C ARG A 36 6.25 8.53 -11.21
N ARG A 37 5.97 9.47 -12.13
CA ARG A 37 6.92 9.91 -13.17
C ARG A 37 8.04 10.78 -12.62
N GLY A 38 7.78 11.52 -11.54
CA GLY A 38 8.74 12.44 -10.94
C GLY A 38 9.54 11.84 -9.78
N MET A 39 8.97 10.89 -9.04
CA MET A 39 9.60 10.28 -7.87
C MET A 39 9.04 8.88 -7.60
N PRO A 40 9.85 7.91 -7.12
CA PRO A 40 9.32 6.62 -6.70
C PRO A 40 8.34 6.78 -5.52
N ILE A 41 7.19 6.13 -5.63
CA ILE A 41 6.12 6.21 -4.62
C ILE A 41 6.01 4.92 -3.83
N ILE A 42 5.94 5.04 -2.51
CA ILE A 42 5.56 3.98 -1.58
C ILE A 42 4.09 4.19 -1.22
N LEU A 43 3.24 3.20 -1.49
CA LEU A 43 1.82 3.24 -1.14
C LEU A 43 1.62 2.71 0.28
N ALA A 44 0.93 3.48 1.12
CA ALA A 44 0.53 3.12 2.48
C ALA A 44 -0.97 3.33 2.69
N GLY A 45 -1.45 2.93 3.87
CA GLY A 45 -2.82 3.22 4.32
C GLY A 45 -3.81 2.13 3.95
N GLY A 46 -4.37 1.48 4.97
CA GLY A 46 -5.41 0.46 4.81
C GLY A 46 -4.99 -0.81 4.07
N LEU A 47 -3.70 -0.98 3.77
CA LEU A 47 -3.19 -2.20 3.13
C LEU A 47 -3.26 -3.38 4.10
N ARG A 48 -3.66 -4.54 3.57
CA ARG A 48 -3.79 -5.82 4.28
C ARG A 48 -3.62 -6.98 3.28
N PRO A 49 -3.43 -8.23 3.75
CA PRO A 49 -3.17 -9.36 2.84
C PRO A 49 -4.19 -9.49 1.72
N GLU A 50 -5.46 -9.18 1.99
CA GLU A 50 -6.57 -9.36 1.06
C GLU A 50 -6.60 -8.35 -0.08
N ASN A 51 -5.94 -7.19 0.07
CA ASN A 51 -6.10 -6.07 -0.86
C ASN A 51 -4.79 -5.58 -1.51
N VAL A 52 -3.63 -5.95 -0.94
CA VAL A 52 -2.32 -5.46 -1.43
C VAL A 52 -2.05 -5.81 -2.89
N ALA A 53 -2.50 -6.98 -3.35
CA ALA A 53 -2.29 -7.42 -4.72
C ALA A 53 -3.06 -6.56 -5.74
N GLU A 54 -4.29 -6.16 -5.41
CA GLU A 54 -5.09 -5.25 -6.23
C GLU A 54 -4.48 -3.85 -6.24
N ALA A 55 -4.07 -3.34 -5.06
CA ALA A 55 -3.41 -2.04 -4.94
C ALA A 55 -2.19 -1.93 -5.88
N ILE A 56 -1.35 -2.97 -5.88
CA ILE A 56 -0.15 -3.06 -6.72
C ILE A 56 -0.51 -3.10 -8.21
N ARG A 57 -1.49 -3.92 -8.60
CA ARG A 57 -1.90 -4.03 -10.01
C ARG A 57 -2.49 -2.72 -10.54
N THR A 58 -3.26 -2.02 -9.72
CA THR A 58 -3.97 -0.79 -10.08
C THR A 58 -3.03 0.42 -10.15
N LEU A 59 -2.17 0.60 -9.14
CA LEU A 59 -1.36 1.82 -8.98
C LEU A 59 0.11 1.64 -9.37
N ARG A 60 0.59 0.40 -9.47
CA ARG A 60 2.00 0.05 -9.78
C ARG A 60 3.01 0.90 -8.98
N PRO A 61 2.89 0.95 -7.64
CA PRO A 61 3.80 1.75 -6.83
C PRO A 61 5.22 1.15 -6.88
N TRP A 62 6.22 1.95 -6.50
CA TRP A 62 7.59 1.46 -6.33
C TRP A 62 7.70 0.52 -5.12
N GLY A 63 6.91 0.76 -4.08
CA GLY A 63 6.82 -0.10 -2.91
C GLY A 63 5.47 0.01 -2.20
N VAL A 64 5.24 -0.86 -1.24
CA VAL A 64 4.08 -0.83 -0.35
C VAL A 64 4.54 -0.82 1.11
N ASP A 65 3.81 -0.12 1.97
CA ASP A 65 4.02 -0.05 3.41
C ASP A 65 2.76 -0.49 4.17
N VAL A 66 2.95 -1.28 5.22
CA VAL A 66 1.84 -1.83 6.01
C VAL A 66 2.11 -1.76 7.50
N ALA A 67 1.15 -1.20 8.23
CA ALA A 67 1.14 -1.13 9.68
C ALA A 67 0.06 -2.04 10.28
N SER A 68 -1.15 -1.50 10.52
CA SER A 68 -2.23 -2.18 11.24
C SER A 68 -2.85 -3.37 10.51
N GLY A 69 -2.80 -3.41 9.17
CA GLY A 69 -3.39 -4.52 8.39
C GLY A 69 -2.74 -5.88 8.59
N VAL A 70 -1.58 -5.94 9.24
CA VAL A 70 -0.87 -7.18 9.61
C VAL A 70 -0.72 -7.33 11.13
N GLU A 71 -1.56 -6.66 11.92
CA GLU A 71 -1.57 -6.74 13.38
C GLU A 71 -2.72 -7.61 13.91
N THR A 72 -2.51 -8.22 15.07
CA THR A 72 -3.61 -8.79 15.88
C THR A 72 -4.19 -7.75 16.84
N ALA A 73 -3.36 -6.81 17.28
CA ALA A 73 -3.68 -5.69 18.16
C ALA A 73 -2.65 -4.57 17.91
N PRO A 74 -2.94 -3.30 18.24
CA PRO A 74 -2.02 -2.18 17.97
C PRO A 74 -0.59 -2.47 18.42
N GLY A 75 0.35 -2.45 17.47
CA GLY A 75 1.78 -2.70 17.70
C GLY A 75 2.18 -4.18 17.83
N LYS A 76 1.23 -5.13 17.81
CA LYS A 76 1.49 -6.57 17.84
C LYS A 76 1.25 -7.19 16.46
N LYS A 77 2.34 -7.50 15.75
CA LYS A 77 2.31 -8.13 14.42
C LYS A 77 1.85 -9.58 14.48
N ASP A 78 1.10 -9.98 13.47
CA ASP A 78 0.67 -11.35 13.20
C ASP A 78 1.61 -11.97 12.15
N PRO A 79 2.38 -13.03 12.49
CA PRO A 79 3.28 -13.68 11.54
C PRO A 79 2.59 -14.23 10.29
N GLU A 80 1.37 -14.78 10.42
CA GLU A 80 0.63 -15.36 9.30
C GLU A 80 0.15 -14.27 8.35
N LYS A 81 -0.37 -13.16 8.88
CA LYS A 81 -0.75 -12.00 8.06
C LYS A 81 0.45 -11.37 7.37
N LEU A 82 1.60 -11.26 8.06
CA LEU A 82 2.84 -10.76 7.45
C LEU A 82 3.26 -11.64 6.26
N GLN A 83 3.27 -12.96 6.45
CA GLN A 83 3.63 -13.91 5.38
C GLN A 83 2.65 -13.81 4.20
N ALA A 84 1.35 -13.76 4.45
CA ALA A 84 0.33 -13.62 3.42
C ALA A 84 0.47 -12.28 2.67
N PHE A 85 0.68 -11.18 3.38
CA PHE A 85 0.91 -9.86 2.80
C PHE A 85 2.10 -9.84 1.84
N ILE A 86 3.26 -10.33 2.30
CA ILE A 86 4.49 -10.36 1.50
C ILE A 86 4.33 -11.25 0.27
N THR A 87 3.70 -12.41 0.44
CA THR A 87 3.45 -13.36 -0.66
C THR A 87 2.58 -12.74 -1.73
N ASN A 88 1.44 -12.17 -1.34
CA ASN A 88 0.49 -11.55 -2.25
C ASN A 88 1.09 -10.32 -2.96
N ALA A 89 1.88 -9.53 -2.23
CA ALA A 89 2.57 -8.37 -2.80
C ALA A 89 3.61 -8.76 -3.87
N ARG A 90 4.45 -9.77 -3.57
CA ARG A 90 5.48 -10.25 -4.50
C ARG A 90 4.89 -10.91 -5.73
N GLN A 91 3.85 -11.73 -5.58
CA GLN A 91 3.16 -12.34 -6.71
C GLN A 91 2.56 -11.28 -7.64
N ALA A 92 1.90 -10.26 -7.08
CA ALA A 92 1.33 -9.17 -7.88
C ALA A 92 2.38 -8.36 -8.64
N ALA A 93 3.58 -8.18 -8.08
CA ALA A 93 4.69 -7.51 -8.75
C ALA A 93 5.34 -8.36 -9.84
N GLY A 94 5.38 -9.70 -9.67
CA GLY A 94 6.00 -10.64 -10.61
C GLY A 94 5.14 -11.01 -11.81
N SER A 95 3.81 -10.94 -11.73
CA SER A 95 2.89 -11.25 -12.84
C SER A 95 2.82 -10.17 -13.95
N GLY A 96 3.71 -9.17 -13.92
CA GLY A 96 3.76 -8.08 -14.89
C GLY A 96 5.01 -8.03 -15.77
N ALA A 97 5.81 -9.11 -15.78
CA ALA A 97 6.93 -9.31 -16.69
C ALA A 97 6.52 -10.15 -17.90
#